data_AF-A0A9D5PTE0-F1
#
_entry.id   AF-A0A9D5PTE0-F1
#
_cell.length_a   1.000
_cell.length_b   1.000
_cell.length_c   1.000
_cell.angle_alpha   90.00
_cell.angle_beta   90.00
_cell.angle_gamma   90.00
#
_symmetry.space_group_name_H-M   'P 1'
#
loop_
_entity.id
_entity.type
_entity.pdbx_description
1 polymer ?
#
loop_
_entity_poly.entity_id
_entity_poly.type
_entity_poly.pdbx_seq_one_letter_code
_entity_poly.pdbx_strand_id
1 'polypeptide(L)' 'MKLFRSKTERELDAIIFELQQNLENNYKSVAQDYRRRLGERLDALAAEGKTDEKTLARYRVIYEEYSEKMKNYHH' A
#
# COMPACT_ATOMS: atom_id res chain seq x y z
N MET A 1 7.39 19.33 13.24
CA MET A 1 7.49 18.14 12.36
C MET A 1 7.03 16.92 13.15
N LYS A 2 6.08 16.11 12.67
CA LYS A 2 5.70 14.88 13.37
C LYS A 2 6.84 13.87 13.19
N LEU A 3 7.72 13.79 14.17
CA LEU A 3 8.92 12.94 14.20
C LEU A 3 8.62 11.43 14.33
N PHE A 4 7.34 11.05 14.44
CA PHE A 4 6.92 9.66 14.55
C PHE A 4 5.78 9.36 13.60
N ARG A 5 5.99 8.40 12.70
CA ARG A 5 4.92 7.76 11.93
C ARG A 5 4.00 7.01 12.90
N SER A 6 2.70 7.16 12.70
CA SER A 6 1.66 6.44 13.44
C SER A 6 1.78 4.92 13.24
N LYS A 7 1.13 4.14 14.10
CA LYS A 7 1.06 2.68 13.93
C LYS A 7 0.49 2.31 12.56
N THR A 8 -0.54 3.04 12.11
CA THR A 8 -1.17 2.90 10.81
C THR A 8 -0.18 3.15 9.66
N GLU A 9 0.54 4.27 9.70
CA GLU A 9 1.54 4.58 8.67
C GLU A 9 2.63 3.51 8.60
N ARG A 10 3.11 3.01 9.75
CA ARG A 10 4.10 1.92 9.78
C ARG A 10 3.58 0.63 9.19
N GLU A 11 2.31 0.30 9.43
CA GLU A 11 1.65 -0.87 8.85
C GLU A 11 1.58 -0.75 7.31
N LEU A 12 1.12 0.39 6.81
CA LEU A 12 1.04 0.65 5.36
C LEU A 12 2.42 0.68 4.71
N ASP A 13 3.41 1.29 5.35
CA ASP A 13 4.80 1.31 4.89
C ASP A 13 5.40 -0.10 4.81
N ALA A 14 5.07 -0.98 5.76
CA ALA A 14 5.53 -2.36 5.73
C ALA A 14 4.93 -3.14 4.55
N ILE A 15 3.63 -2.95 4.27
CA ILE A 15 2.99 -3.58 3.09
C ILE A 15 3.64 -3.09 1.80
N ILE A 16 3.95 -1.79 1.69
CA ILE A 16 4.63 -1.21 0.53
C ILE A 16 6.06 -1.76 0.39
N PHE A 17 6.78 -1.88 1.50
CA PHE A 17 8.13 -2.46 1.50
C PHE A 17 8.13 -3.89 0.97
N GLU A 18 7.23 -4.74 1.47
CA GLU A 18 7.09 -6.11 0.98
C GLU A 18 6.70 -6.16 -0.50
N LEU A 19 5.77 -5.30 -0.92
CA LEU A 19 5.40 -5.17 -2.33
C LEU A 19 6.62 -4.83 -3.19
N GLN A 20 7.41 -3.84 -2.79
CA GLN A 20 8.62 -3.42 -3.50
C GLN A 20 9.64 -4.56 -3.58
N GLN A 21 9.94 -5.21 -2.46
CA GLN A 21 10.90 -6.32 -2.43
C GLN A 21 10.46 -7.48 -3.33
N ASN A 22 9.17 -7.81 -3.36
CA ASN A 22 8.68 -8.87 -4.23
C ASN A 22 8.70 -8.47 -5.71
N LEU A 23 8.46 -7.20 -6.06
CA LEU A 23 8.65 -6.70 -7.42
C LEU A 23 10.11 -6.77 -7.87
N GLU A 24 11.04 -6.33 -7.02
CA GLU A 24 12.48 -6.38 -7.28
C GLU A 24 12.98 -7.81 -7.48
N ASN A 25 12.41 -8.77 -6.75
CA ASN A 25 12.73 -10.19 -6.87
C ASN A 25 11.91 -10.95 -7.94
N ASN A 26 11.12 -10.24 -8.77
CA ASN A 26 10.26 -10.83 -9.80
C ASN A 26 9.18 -11.81 -9.29
N TYR A 27 8.83 -11.76 -8.01
CA TYR A 27 7.72 -12.54 -7.43
C TYR A 27 6.37 -11.87 -7.70
N LYS A 28 5.94 -11.90 -8.97
CA LYS A 28 4.76 -11.17 -9.46
C LYS A 28 3.47 -11.49 -8.71
N SER A 29 3.16 -12.76 -8.47
CA SER A 29 1.95 -13.17 -7.75
C SER A 29 1.97 -12.68 -6.30
N VAL A 30 3.12 -12.77 -5.63
CA VAL A 30 3.28 -12.31 -4.25
C VAL A 30 3.14 -10.79 -4.18
N ALA A 31 3.75 -10.06 -5.12
CA ALA A 31 3.58 -8.60 -5.21
C ALA A 31 2.12 -8.21 -5.44
N GLN A 32 1.36 -8.96 -6.25
CA GLN A 32 -0.08 -8.73 -6.48
C GLN A 32 -0.89 -8.90 -5.20
N ASP A 33 -0.57 -9.89 -4.38
CA ASP A 33 -1.21 -10.10 -3.08
C ASP A 33 -0.94 -8.92 -2.13
N TYR A 34 0.30 -8.43 -2.04
CA TYR A 34 0.60 -7.25 -1.23
C TYR A 34 -0.09 -5.99 -1.74
N ARG A 35 -0.22 -5.83 -3.07
CA ARG A 35 -0.95 -4.70 -3.66
C ARG A 35 -2.41 -4.75 -3.26
N ARG A 36 -3.03 -5.92 -3.33
CA ARG A 36 -4.42 -6.14 -2.90
C ARG A 36 -4.59 -5.82 -1.42
N ARG A 37 -3.70 -6.32 -0.56
CA ARG A 37 -3.70 -6.04 0.89
C ARG A 37 -3.58 -4.55 1.20
N LEU A 38 -2.76 -3.81 0.43
CA LEU A 38 -2.64 -2.36 0.58
C LEU A 38 -3.99 -1.66 0.33
N GLY A 39 -4.68 -2.03 -0.77
CA GLY A 39 -6.01 -1.49 -1.09
C GLY A 39 -7.05 -1.82 -0.02
N GLU A 40 -7.16 -3.09 0.35
CA GLU A 40 -8.09 -3.56 1.40
C GLU A 40 -7.85 -2.83 2.73
N ARG A 41 -6.58 -2.59 3.08
CA ARG A 41 -6.26 -1.87 4.31
C ARG A 41 -6.62 -0.40 4.23
N LEU A 42 -6.40 0.25 3.09
CA LEU A 42 -6.80 1.64 2.89
C LEU A 42 -8.32 1.83 2.97
N ASP A 43 -9.09 0.90 2.40
CA ASP A 43 -10.55 0.93 2.48
C ASP A 43 -11.04 0.71 3.91
N ALA A 44 -10.43 -0.25 4.63
CA ALA A 44 -10.73 -0.45 6.05
C ALA A 44 -10.42 0.80 6.89
N LEU A 45 -9.26 1.43 6.69
CA LEU A 45 -8.88 2.64 7.43
C LEU A 45 -9.78 3.84 7.11
N ALA A 46 -10.25 3.96 5.87
CA ALA A 46 -11.23 4.96 5.47
C ALA A 46 -12.58 4.72 6.15
N ALA A 47 -13.05 3.46 6.19
CA ALA A 47 -14.29 3.08 6.86
C ALA A 47 -14.23 3.25 8.39
N GLU A 48 -13.07 2.98 9.00
CA GLU A 48 -12.85 3.17 10.44
C GLU A 48 -12.86 4.65 10.87
N GLY A 49 -12.60 5.59 9.96
CA GLY A 49 -12.60 7.03 10.24
C GLY A 49 -11.51 7.52 11.20
N LYS A 50 -10.54 6.65 11.55
CA LYS A 50 -9.47 6.93 12.54
C LYS A 50 -8.18 7.44 11.92
N THR A 51 -8.09 7.45 10.58
CA THR A 51 -6.92 7.93 9.84
C THR A 51 -7.30 9.22 9.15
N ASP A 52 -6.43 10.24 9.21
CA ASP A 52 -6.70 11.50 8.55
C ASP A 52 -6.74 11.34 7.03
N GLU A 53 -7.62 12.11 6.39
CA GLU A 53 -7.85 12.04 4.95
C GLU A 53 -6.58 12.33 4.14
N LYS A 54 -5.71 13.22 4.62
CA LYS A 54 -4.44 13.54 3.95
C LYS A 54 -3.50 12.34 3.94
N THR A 55 -3.41 11.61 5.05
CA THR A 55 -2.65 10.35 5.12
C THR A 55 -3.25 9.31 4.17
N LEU A 56 -4.56 9.09 4.21
CA LEU A 56 -5.23 8.15 3.30
C LEU A 56 -4.99 8.50 1.83
N ALA A 57 -5.14 9.77 1.45
CA ALA A 57 -4.91 10.25 0.09
C ALA A 57 -3.47 9.97 -0.37
N ARG A 58 -2.47 10.22 0.50
CA ARG A 58 -1.07 9.93 0.19
C ARG A 58 -0.84 8.46 -0.14
N TYR A 59 -1.39 7.54 0.67
CA TYR A 59 -1.22 6.11 0.43
C TYR A 59 -2.06 5.59 -0.74
N ARG A 60 -3.21 6.21 -1.03
CA ARG A 60 -3.99 5.91 -2.25
C ARG A 60 -3.21 6.22 -3.53
N VAL A 61 -2.51 7.36 -3.58
CA VAL A 61 -1.63 7.69 -4.71
C VAL A 61 -0.57 6.60 -4.90
N ILE A 62 0.06 6.14 -3.81
CA ILE A 62 1.05 5.06 -3.88
C ILE A 62 0.42 3.75 -4.38
N TYR A 63 -0.77 3.40 -3.89
CA TYR A 63 -1.51 2.23 -4.35
C TYR A 63 -1.83 2.29 -5.86
N GLU A 64 -2.26 3.44 -6.35
CA GLU A 64 -2.56 3.68 -7.77
C GLU A 64 -1.30 3.55 -8.63
N GLU A 65 -0.17 4.15 -8.20
CA GLU A 65 1.11 4.02 -8.88
C GLU A 65 1.54 2.56 -9.05
N TYR A 66 1.39 1.74 -8.01
CA TYR A 66 1.69 0.31 -8.09
C TYR A 66 0.67 -0.45 -8.92
N SER A 67 -0.60 -0.07 -8.86
CA SER A 67 -1.65 -0.67 -9.69
C SER A 67 -1.36 -0.46 -11.18
N GLU A 68 -0.95 0.74 -11.57
CA GLU A 68 -0.53 1.04 -12.95
C GLU A 68 0.73 0.29 -13.36
N LYS A 69 1.77 0.29 -12.52
CA LYS A 69 3.02 -0.48 -12.79
C LYS A 69 2.75 -1.97 -12.99
N MET A 70 1.71 -2.49 -12.33
CA MET A 70 1.36 -3.91 -12.34
C MET A 70 0.22 -4.25 -13.30
N LYS A 71 -0.29 -3.30 -14.10
CA LYS A 71 -1.45 -3.57 -14.98
C LYS A 71 -1.18 -4.67 -16.02
N ASN A 72 0.07 -4.83 -16.42
CA ASN A 72 0.52 -5.83 -17.39
C ASN A 72 0.99 -7.13 -16.73
N TYR A 73 0.77 -7.30 -15.42
CA TYR A 73 1.15 -8.51 -14.71
C TYR A 73 0.03 -9.53 -14.94
N HIS A 74 0.14 -10.23 -16.06
CA HIS A 74 -0.69 -11.38 -16.37
C HIS A 74 -0.13 -12.61 -15.63
N HIS A 75 -1.05 -13.45 -15.15
CA HIS A 75 -0.77 -14.68 -14.42
C HIS A 75 -0.06 -15.72 -15.28
#